data_AF-A0A3A8JJP4-F1
#
_entry.id   AF-A0A3A8JJP4-F1
#
_cell.length_a   1.000
_cell.length_b   1.000
_cell.length_c   1.000
_cell.angle_alpha   90.00
_cell.angle_beta   90.00
_cell.angle_gamma   90.00
#
_symmetry.space_group_name_H-M   'P 1'
#
loop_
_entity.id
_entity.type
_entity.pdbx_description
1 polymer ?
#
loop_
_entity_poly.entity_id
_entity_poly.type
_entity_poly.pdbx_seq_one_letter_code
_entity_poly.pdbx_strand_id
1 'polypeptide(L)'
;MSLLKTFLIFILAGTLLGTLVASLTAPSYIEWNNSTPLAAQTMCNLPEVVRSVTASLMHSQLMGAAIGAGVGLVAAILVAIRGRSKQRPGTPPPSATVAG
;
A
#
# COMPACT_ATOMS: atom_id res chain seq x y z
N MET A 1 -13.80 11.25 12.92
CA MET A 1 -12.80 10.19 13.14
C MET A 1 -11.48 10.84 13.52
N SER A 2 -10.68 10.26 14.43
CA SER A 2 -9.33 10.76 14.70
C SER A 2 -8.46 10.68 13.45
N LEU A 3 -7.61 11.69 13.22
CA LEU A 3 -6.68 11.71 12.08
C LEU A 3 -5.79 10.47 12.10
N LEU A 4 -5.19 10.14 13.25
CA LEU A 4 -4.34 8.95 13.40
C LEU A 4 -5.07 7.66 12.96
N LYS A 5 -6.33 7.49 13.37
CA LYS A 5 -7.13 6.31 12.99
C LYS A 5 -7.32 6.23 11.47
N THR A 6 -7.55 7.38 10.83
CA THR A 6 -7.71 7.44 9.36
C THR A 6 -6.42 7.00 8.67
N PHE A 7 -5.27 7.54 9.09
CA PHE A 7 -3.97 7.17 8.52
C PHE A 7 -3.68 5.67 8.70
N LEU A 8 -3.86 5.14 9.91
CA LEU A 8 -3.64 3.72 10.19
C LEU A 8 -4.52 2.81 9.32
N ILE A 9 -5.81 3.15 9.15
CA ILE A 9 -6.72 2.35 8.31
C ILE A 9 -6.25 2.35 6.86
N PHE A 10 -5.91 3.51 6.30
CA PHE A 10 -5.48 3.61 4.91
C PHE A 10 -4.14 2.93 4.66
N ILE A 11 -3.17 3.08 5.57
CA ILE A 11 -1.89 2.38 5.51
C ILE A 11 -2.13 0.87 5.57
N LEU A 12 -2.88 0.38 6.56
CA LEU A 12 -3.15 -1.06 6.73
C LEU A 12 -3.88 -1.64 5.51
N ALA A 13 -4.90 -0.95 5.01
CA ALA A 13 -5.62 -1.35 3.81
C ALA A 13 -4.70 -1.41 2.59
N GLY A 14 -3.84 -0.39 2.43
CA GLY A 14 -2.83 -0.35 1.38
C GLY A 14 -1.84 -1.50 1.47
N THR A 15 -1.29 -1.77 2.66
CA THR A 15 -0.38 -2.89 2.91
C THR A 15 -1.01 -4.22 2.55
N LEU A 16 -2.24 -4.47 3.01
CA LEU A 16 -2.97 -5.73 2.74
C LEU A 16 -3.24 -5.91 1.25
N LEU A 17 -3.69 -4.85 0.56
CA LEU A 17 -3.89 -4.88 -0.89
C LEU A 17 -2.58 -5.12 -1.64
N GLY A 18 -1.50 -4.46 -1.24
CA GLY A 18 -0.19 -4.62 -1.85
C GLY A 18 0.35 -6.05 -1.70
N THR A 19 0.26 -6.62 -0.50
CA THR A 19 0.64 -8.02 -0.24
C THR A 19 -0.23 -8.99 -1.04
N LEU A 20 -1.53 -8.74 -1.13
CA LEU A 20 -2.45 -9.58 -1.90
C LEU A 20 -2.07 -9.59 -3.38
N VAL A 21 -1.89 -8.41 -3.98
CA VAL A 21 -1.49 -8.29 -5.39
C VAL A 21 -0.15 -8.98 -5.63
N ALA A 22 0.86 -8.72 -4.80
CA ALA A 22 2.16 -9.39 -4.91
C ALA A 22 2.04 -10.91 -4.79
N SER A 23 1.20 -11.42 -3.89
CA SER A 23 0.98 -12.87 -3.72
C SER A 23 0.36 -13.52 -4.95
N LEU A 24 -0.47 -12.79 -5.69
CA LEU A 24 -1.09 -13.29 -6.91
C LEU A 24 -0.18 -13.21 -8.12
N THR A 25 0.67 -12.18 -8.21
CA THR A 25 1.51 -11.94 -9.40
C THR A 25 2.92 -12.52 -9.30
N ALA A 26 3.48 -12.63 -8.09
CA ALA A 26 4.86 -13.10 -7.90
C ALA A 26 5.09 -14.55 -8.34
N PRO A 27 4.18 -15.53 -8.10
CA PRO A 27 4.40 -16.89 -8.56
C PRO A 27 4.57 -16.99 -10.08
N SER A 28 3.68 -16.34 -10.85
CA SER A 28 3.76 -16.32 -12.31
C SER A 28 5.01 -15.60 -12.81
N TYR A 29 5.46 -14.55 -12.12
CA TYR A 29 6.71 -13.86 -12.45
C TYR A 29 7.93 -14.77 -12.23
N ILE A 30 7.95 -15.51 -11.11
CA ILE A 30 9.02 -16.47 -10.80
C ILE A 30 9.02 -17.61 -11.81
N GLU A 31 7.86 -18.14 -12.17
CA GLU A 31 7.71 -19.17 -13.20
C GLU A 31 8.26 -18.70 -14.55
N TRP A 32 7.86 -17.50 -14.99
CA TRP A 32 8.36 -16.90 -16.22
C TRP A 32 9.88 -16.81 -16.21
N ASN A 33 10.45 -16.29 -15.12
CA ASN A 33 11.90 -16.11 -15.03
C ASN A 33 12.67 -17.45 -15.05
N ASN A 34 12.12 -18.51 -14.44
CA ASN A 34 12.77 -19.83 -14.37
C ASN A 34 12.51 -20.72 -15.60
N SER A 35 11.49 -20.42 -16.40
CA SER A 35 11.13 -21.23 -17.58
C SER A 35 11.78 -20.73 -18.87
N THR A 36 12.50 -19.61 -18.84
CA THR A 36 13.27 -19.15 -20.01
C THR A 36 14.42 -20.11 -20.32
N PRO A 37 14.76 -20.32 -21.60
CA PRO A 37 15.86 -21.22 -21.99
C PRO A 37 17.23 -20.82 -21.43
N LEU A 38 17.39 -19.57 -20.96
CA LEU A 38 18.60 -19.09 -20.30
C LEU A 38 18.63 -19.46 -18.79
N ALA A 39 17.49 -19.76 -18.18
CA ALA A 39 17.34 -20.03 -16.75
C ALA A 39 16.93 -21.48 -16.42
N ALA A 40 16.58 -22.28 -17.43
CA ALA A 40 16.16 -23.67 -17.28
C ALA A 40 17.36 -24.60 -16.98
N GLN A 41 18.02 -24.41 -15.84
CA GLN A 41 18.99 -25.33 -15.29
C GLN A 41 18.25 -26.33 -14.39
N THR A 42 18.42 -27.64 -14.62
CA THR A 42 17.81 -28.66 -13.77
C THR A 42 18.44 -28.62 -12.37
N MET A 43 17.67 -28.19 -11.38
CA MET A 43 18.12 -28.13 -9.99
C MET A 43 18.02 -29.53 -9.35
N CYS A 44 19.16 -30.16 -9.02
CA CYS A 44 19.20 -31.48 -8.36
C CYS A 44 18.95 -31.41 -6.84
N ASN A 45 19.03 -30.21 -6.23
CA ASN A 45 18.86 -30.03 -4.80
C ASN A 45 17.48 -29.41 -4.48
N LEU A 46 16.47 -30.25 -4.37
CA LEU A 46 15.08 -29.83 -4.16
C LEU A 46 14.85 -28.94 -2.91
N PRO A 47 15.49 -29.19 -1.75
CA PRO A 47 15.40 -28.30 -0.58
C PRO A 47 15.83 -26.86 -0.86
N GLU A 48 16.88 -26.68 -1.67
CA GLU A 48 17.40 -25.35 -2.00
C GLU A 48 16.42 -24.58 -2.89
N VAL A 49 15.76 -25.26 -3.82
CA VAL A 49 14.73 -24.66 -4.68
C VAL A 49 13.57 -24.13 -3.85
N VAL A 50 13.06 -24.95 -2.93
CA VAL A 50 11.95 -24.53 -2.03
C VAL A 50 12.37 -23.30 -1.22
N ARG A 51 13.59 -23.29 -0.68
CA ARG A 51 14.10 -22.17 0.12
C ARG A 51 14.24 -20.89 -0.71
N SER A 52 14.79 -21.00 -1.91
CA SER A 52 14.97 -19.87 -2.84
C SER A 52 13.64 -19.29 -3.33
N VAL A 53 12.70 -20.14 -3.74
CA VAL A 53 11.36 -19.71 -4.18
C VAL A 53 10.59 -19.06 -3.03
N THR A 54 10.67 -19.64 -1.82
CA THR A 54 10.03 -19.06 -0.63
C THR A 54 10.62 -17.69 -0.28
N ALA A 55 11.95 -17.56 -0.31
CA ALA A 55 12.63 -16.28 -0.06
C ALA A 55 12.22 -15.23 -1.10
N SER A 56 12.12 -15.62 -2.37
CA SER A 56 11.66 -14.74 -3.46
C SER A 56 10.20 -14.31 -3.28
N LEU A 57 9.32 -15.24 -2.89
CA LEU A 57 7.93 -14.93 -2.56
C LEU A 57 7.85 -13.93 -1.41
N MET A 58 8.52 -14.20 -0.29
CA MET A 58 8.53 -13.30 0.86
C MET A 58 9.06 -11.92 0.50
N HIS A 59 10.14 -11.85 -0.30
CA HIS A 59 10.69 -10.58 -0.77
C HIS A 59 9.67 -9.79 -1.59
N SER A 60 9.01 -10.46 -2.55
CA SER A 60 7.98 -9.82 -3.38
C SER A 60 6.78 -9.32 -2.56
N GLN A 61 6.35 -10.09 -1.56
CA GLN A 61 5.26 -9.73 -0.66
C GLN A 61 5.64 -8.54 0.22
N LEU A 62 6.87 -8.49 0.74
CA LEU A 62 7.39 -7.36 1.51
C LEU A 62 7.47 -6.08 0.66
N MET A 63 7.92 -6.19 -0.60
CA MET A 63 7.90 -5.07 -1.54
C MET A 63 6.48 -4.61 -1.84
N GLY A 64 5.57 -5.54 -2.12
CA GLY A 64 4.15 -5.25 -2.33
C GLY A 64 3.52 -4.54 -1.12
N ALA A 65 3.78 -5.04 0.08
CA ALA A 65 3.34 -4.45 1.34
C ALA A 65 3.85 -3.01 1.51
N ALA A 66 5.14 -2.77 1.25
CA ALA A 66 5.77 -1.46 1.38
C ALA A 66 5.19 -0.44 0.37
N ILE A 67 5.05 -0.86 -0.90
CA ILE A 67 4.46 -0.01 -1.95
C ILE A 67 2.99 0.28 -1.61
N GLY A 68 2.23 -0.75 -1.22
CA GLY A 68 0.84 -0.63 -0.81
C GLY A 68 0.65 0.33 0.36
N ALA A 69 1.49 0.21 1.39
CA ALA A 69 1.52 1.12 2.54
C ALA A 69 1.78 2.58 2.11
N GLY A 70 2.75 2.79 1.21
CA GLY A 70 3.07 4.11 0.66
C GLY A 70 1.90 4.73 -0.10
N VAL A 71 1.24 3.97 -0.98
CA VAL A 71 0.04 4.42 -1.70
C VAL A 71 -1.11 4.73 -0.74
N GLY A 72 -1.33 3.86 0.25
CA GLY A 72 -2.32 4.07 1.31
C GLY A 72 -2.06 5.36 2.09
N LEU A 73 -0.80 5.62 2.45
CA LEU A 73 -0.40 6.86 3.13
C LEU A 73 -0.70 8.10 2.29
N VAL A 74 -0.36 8.09 0.99
CA VAL A 74 -0.67 9.20 0.07
C VAL A 74 -2.19 9.43 -0.01
N ALA A 75 -2.98 8.36 -0.13
CA ALA A 75 -4.44 8.46 -0.12
C ALA A 75 -4.97 9.08 1.19
N ALA A 76 -4.44 8.67 2.34
CA ALA A 76 -4.80 9.22 3.64
C ALA A 76 -4.55 10.73 3.73
N ILE A 77 -3.38 11.17 3.22
CA ILE A 77 -3.01 12.59 3.16
C ILE A 77 -4.01 13.37 2.30
N LEU A 78 -4.32 12.88 1.10
CA LEU A 78 -5.29 13.52 0.21
C LEU A 78 -6.68 13.64 0.86
N VAL A 79 -7.14 12.60 1.54
CA VAL A 79 -8.42 12.62 2.28
C VAL A 79 -8.39 13.62 3.43
N ALA A 80 -7.30 13.68 4.19
CA ALA A 80 -7.14 14.62 5.30
C ALA A 80 -7.15 16.09 4.82
N ILE A 81 -6.47 16.39 3.70
CA ILE A 81 -6.45 17.73 3.10
C ILE A 81 -7.86 18.14 2.64
N ARG A 82 -8.58 17.25 1.94
CA ARG A 82 -9.95 17.52 1.48
C ARG A 82 -10.93 17.71 2.64
N GLY A 83 -10.75 16.97 3.73
CA GLY A 83 -11.56 17.12 4.95
C GLY A 83 -11.42 18.50 5.60
N ARG A 84 -10.20 19.05 5.66
CA ARG A 84 -9.96 20.39 6.21
C ARG A 84 -10.62 21.51 5.40
N SER A 85 -10.71 21.36 4.07
CA SER A 85 -11.38 22.35 3.21
C SER A 85 -12.88 22.48 3.51
N LYS A 86 -13.53 21.43 4.01
CA LYS A 86 -14.95 21.46 4.40
C LYS A 86 -15.19 22.07 5.78
N GLN A 87 -14.15 22.25 6.60
CA GLN A 87 -14.24 22.80 7.95
C GLN A 87 -13.87 24.28 8.04
N ARG A 88 -13.68 25.00 6.92
CA ARG A 88 -13.52 26.46 6.97
C ARG A 88 -14.77 27.06 7.64
N PRO A 89 -14.63 27.72 8.81
CA PRO A 89 -15.76 28.40 9.44
C PRO A 89 -16.23 29.48 8.46
N GLY A 90 -17.54 29.50 8.17
CA GLY A 90 -18.15 30.63 7.51
C GLY A 90 -17.80 31.89 8.29
N THR A 91 -17.46 32.94 7.56
CA THR A 91 -17.26 34.29 8.06
C THR A 91 -18.33 34.61 9.11
N PRO A 92 -17.98 35.03 10.34
CA PRO A 92 -18.99 35.39 11.31
C PRO A 92 -19.90 36.47 10.71
N PRO A 93 -21.22 36.40 10.91
CA PRO A 93 -22.14 37.41 10.40
C PRO A 93 -21.69 38.80 10.91
N PRO A 94 -21.79 39.86 10.09
CA PRO A 94 -21.38 41.19 10.51
C PRO A 94 -22.16 41.56 11.76
N SER A 95 -21.42 41.85 12.84
CA SER A 95 -21.97 42.32 14.10
C SER A 95 -22.91 43.49 13.83
N ALA A 96 -24.21 43.31 14.09
CA ALA A 96 -25.14 44.40 14.08
C ALA A 96 -24.65 45.45 15.08
N THR A 97 -24.13 46.55 14.55
CA THR A 97 -23.84 47.76 15.30
C THR A 97 -25.12 48.16 16.03
N VAL A 98 -25.08 48.04 17.35
CA VAL A 98 -26.04 48.68 18.24
C VAL A 98 -25.85 50.19 18.08
N ALA A 99 -26.71 50.82 17.29
CA ALA A 99 -27.09 52.21 17.45
C ALA A 99 -28.44 52.16 18.17
N GLY A 100 -28.61 52.72 19.37
CA GLY A 100 -28.26 54.08 19.76
C GLY A 100 -29.57 54.79 19.99
#